data_AF-A0A165VZQ6-F1
#
_entry.id   AF-A0A165VZQ6-F1
#
_cell.length_a   1.000
_cell.length_b   1.000
_cell.length_c   1.000
_cell.angle_alpha   90.00
_cell.angle_beta   90.00
_cell.angle_gamma   90.00
#
_symmetry.space_group_name_H-M   'P 1'
#
loop_
_entity.id
_entity.type
_entity.pdbx_description
1 polymer ?
#
loop_
_entity_poly.entity_id
_entity_poly.type
_entity_poly.pdbx_seq_one_letter_code
_entity_poly.pdbx_strand_id
1 'polypeptide(L)'
;MKIVGVTACMSGVAHTYMAAELLEKMAKKAGHSIMVETQGAFGSDNVLMDADIASADAVVIVADINIEGSERFEKRRVLRTYTSTFLKNPEIVLCALDKVRVAPPGTSITL
;
A
#
# COMPACT_ATOMS: atom_id res chain seq x y z
N MET A 1 -2.19 5.84 -13.06
CA MET A 1 -2.66 6.27 -11.72
C MET A 1 -1.45 6.45 -10.84
N LYS A 2 -1.53 7.39 -9.90
CA LYS A 2 -0.57 7.51 -8.80
C LYS A 2 -1.11 6.70 -7.62
N ILE A 3 -0.33 5.73 -7.19
CA ILE A 3 -0.64 4.86 -6.07
C ILE A 3 0.41 5.14 -5.00
N VAL A 4 -0.01 5.16 -3.74
CA VAL A 4 0.93 5.16 -2.62
C VAL A 4 0.72 3.90 -1.80
N GLY A 5 1.80 3.29 -1.36
CA GLY A 5 1.84 2.02 -0.66
C GLY A 5 2.47 2.18 0.71
N VAL A 6 1.99 1.44 1.71
CA VAL A 6 2.71 1.27 2.98
C VAL A 6 2.82 -0.21 3.26
N THR A 7 4.02 -0.71 3.55
CA THR A 7 4.24 -2.11 3.96
C THR A 7 4.74 -2.17 5.39
N ALA A 8 4.19 -3.09 6.21
CA ALA A 8 4.66 -3.27 7.58
C ALA A 8 4.40 -4.68 8.13
N CYS A 9 5.44 -5.39 8.54
CA CYS A 9 5.33 -6.76 9.06
C CYS A 9 5.91 -6.86 10.47
N MET A 10 5.14 -7.46 11.40
CA MET A 10 5.62 -7.69 12.78
C MET A 10 6.83 -8.63 12.83
N SER A 11 6.93 -9.56 11.88
CA SER A 11 7.92 -10.65 11.90
C SER A 11 9.32 -10.18 11.50
N GLY A 12 9.46 -8.97 10.97
CA GLY A 12 10.75 -8.37 10.62
C GLY A 12 10.76 -7.71 9.24
N VAL A 13 11.92 -7.15 8.89
CA VAL A 13 12.10 -6.33 7.68
C VAL A 13 12.02 -7.10 6.36
N ALA A 14 12.32 -8.40 6.35
CA ALA A 14 12.40 -9.18 5.12
C ALA A 14 11.06 -9.18 4.35
N HIS A 15 9.96 -9.54 5.01
CA HIS A 15 8.64 -9.56 4.38
C HIS A 15 8.15 -8.15 4.02
N THR A 16 8.52 -7.13 4.81
CA THR A 16 8.19 -5.72 4.51
C THR A 16 8.81 -5.29 3.18
N TYR A 17 10.12 -5.53 2.97
CA TYR A 17 10.81 -5.20 1.74
C TYR A 17 10.37 -6.07 0.55
N MET A 18 10.19 -7.37 0.77
CA MET A 18 9.67 -8.28 -0.27
C MET A 18 8.30 -7.85 -0.77
N ALA A 19 7.41 -7.45 0.14
CA ALA A 19 6.10 -6.93 -0.22
C ALA A 19 6.21 -5.59 -0.98
N ALA A 20 7.13 -4.71 -0.57
CA ALA A 20 7.33 -3.44 -1.24
C ALA A 20 7.80 -3.62 -2.69
N GLU A 21 8.88 -4.38 -2.90
CA GLU A 21 9.41 -4.66 -4.25
C GLU A 21 8.38 -5.34 -5.15
N LEU A 22 7.62 -6.30 -4.60
CA LEU A 22 6.58 -7.00 -5.36
C LEU A 22 5.45 -6.04 -5.77
N LEU A 23 5.02 -5.17 -4.86
CA LEU A 23 3.99 -4.17 -5.13
C LEU A 23 4.46 -3.16 -6.19
N GLU A 24 5.69 -2.69 -6.10
CA GLU A 24 6.31 -1.81 -7.08
C GLU A 24 6.38 -2.44 -8.47
N LYS A 25 6.84 -3.69 -8.55
CA LYS A 25 6.93 -4.45 -9.79
C LYS A 25 5.54 -4.65 -10.43
N MET A 26 4.53 -4.96 -9.61
CA MET A 26 3.16 -5.18 -10.07
C MET A 26 2.53 -3.89 -10.60
N ALA A 27 2.65 -2.79 -9.88
CA ALA A 27 2.14 -1.49 -10.31
C ALA A 27 2.84 -1.00 -11.58
N LYS A 28 4.17 -1.15 -11.67
CA LYS A 28 4.94 -0.80 -12.86
C LYS A 28 4.53 -1.66 -14.06
N LYS A 29 4.29 -2.95 -13.86
CA LYS A 29 3.76 -3.87 -14.89
C LYS A 29 2.36 -3.45 -15.38
N ALA A 30 1.53 -2.92 -14.49
CA ALA A 30 0.22 -2.36 -14.82
C ALA A 30 0.28 -0.94 -15.43
N GLY A 31 1.47 -0.34 -15.59
CA GLY A 31 1.64 1.02 -16.10
C GLY A 31 1.20 2.11 -15.10
N HIS A 32 1.27 1.82 -13.80
CA HIS A 32 0.96 2.75 -12.73
C HIS A 32 2.24 3.25 -12.06
N SER A 33 2.20 4.50 -11.57
CA SER A 33 3.28 5.06 -10.77
C SER A 33 2.96 4.78 -9.31
N ILE A 34 3.92 4.22 -8.59
CA ILE A 34 3.75 3.86 -7.19
C ILE A 34 4.94 4.32 -6.36
N MET A 35 4.66 4.72 -5.13
CA MET A 35 5.67 4.93 -4.09
C MET A 35 5.30 4.11 -2.87
N VAL A 36 6.26 3.37 -2.30
CA VAL A 36 6.01 2.48 -1.18
C VAL A 36 6.87 2.89 0.02
N GLU A 37 6.20 3.25 1.11
CA GLU A 37 6.81 3.45 2.43
C GLU A 37 6.92 2.10 3.13
N THR A 38 8.10 1.77 3.65
CA THR A 38 8.32 0.53 4.40
C THR A 38 8.48 0.86 5.88
N GLN A 39 7.61 0.31 6.73
CA GLN A 39 7.71 0.46 8.19
C GLN A 39 8.13 -0.87 8.81
N GLY A 40 9.27 -0.88 9.49
CA GLY A 40 9.81 -2.08 10.13
C GLY A 40 10.40 -1.80 11.51
N ALA A 41 10.96 -2.85 12.12
CA ALA A 41 11.56 -2.75 13.45
C ALA A 41 12.74 -1.76 13.54
N PHE A 42 13.38 -1.46 12.41
CA PHE A 42 14.50 -0.51 12.31
C PHE A 42 14.05 0.92 11.95
N GLY A 43 12.74 1.16 11.86
CA GLY A 43 12.17 2.45 11.46
C GLY A 43 11.47 2.40 10.11
N SER A 44 11.14 3.59 9.60
CA SER A 44 10.43 3.79 8.35
C SER A 44 11.39 4.27 7.26
N ASP A 45 11.33 3.63 6.10
CA ASP A 45 12.09 4.00 4.90
C ASP A 45 11.13 4.46 3.79
N ASN A 46 11.61 5.31 2.88
CA ASN A 46 10.81 5.94 1.82
C ASN A 46 9.49 6.56 2.33
N VAL A 47 9.56 7.30 3.45
CA VAL A 47 8.39 7.94 4.06
C VAL A 47 7.67 8.84 3.06
N LEU A 48 6.38 8.59 2.88
CA LEU A 48 5.52 9.32 1.97
C LEU A 48 5.26 10.73 2.50
N MET A 49 5.48 11.72 1.64
CA MET A 49 5.14 13.10 1.96
C MET A 49 3.63 13.32 1.79
N ASP A 50 3.07 14.25 2.55
CA ASP A 50 1.66 14.66 2.42
C ASP A 50 1.29 15.06 0.99
N ALA A 51 2.22 15.66 0.24
CA ALA A 51 2.01 16.02 -1.17
C ALA A 51 1.81 14.80 -2.07
N ASP A 52 2.50 13.70 -1.80
CA ASP A 52 2.39 12.45 -2.56
C ASP A 52 1.07 11.74 -2.25
N ILE A 53 0.70 11.69 -0.97
CA ILE A 53 -0.59 11.15 -0.52
C ILE A 53 -1.73 12.00 -1.08
N ALA A 54 -1.57 13.32 -1.13
CA ALA A 54 -2.56 14.23 -1.68
C ALA A 54 -2.73 14.09 -3.20
N SER A 55 -1.66 13.74 -3.90
CA SER A 55 -1.65 13.50 -5.35
C SER A 55 -2.03 12.06 -5.72
N ALA A 56 -2.15 11.16 -4.74
CA ALA A 56 -2.47 9.77 -4.97
C ALA A 56 -3.96 9.55 -5.27
N ASP A 57 -4.23 8.70 -6.26
CA ASP A 57 -5.56 8.23 -6.62
C ASP A 57 -6.07 7.15 -5.64
N ALA A 58 -5.15 6.33 -5.12
CA ALA A 58 -5.41 5.24 -4.21
C ALA A 58 -4.21 4.97 -3.28
N VAL A 59 -4.51 4.46 -2.09
CA VAL A 59 -3.56 4.07 -1.05
C VAL A 59 -3.66 2.56 -0.85
N VAL A 60 -2.53 1.86 -0.82
CA VAL A 60 -2.47 0.43 -0.53
C VAL A 60 -1.68 0.22 0.75
N ILE A 61 -2.28 -0.41 1.76
CA ILE A 61 -1.63 -0.73 3.03
C ILE A 61 -1.49 -2.25 3.10
N VAL A 62 -0.26 -2.75 3.00
CA VAL A 62 0.08 -4.16 3.16
C VAL A 62 0.76 -4.34 4.50
N ALA A 63 -0.04 -4.52 5.56
CA ALA A 63 0.50 -4.55 6.91
C ALA A 63 -0.18 -5.57 7.81
N ASP A 64 0.62 -6.27 8.61
CA ASP A 64 0.13 -7.17 9.67
C ASP A 64 -0.09 -6.44 11.01
N ILE A 65 0.35 -5.17 11.09
CA ILE A 65 0.23 -4.29 12.25
C ILE A 65 -0.46 -2.98 11.86
N ASN A 66 -0.80 -2.15 12.85
CA ASN A 66 -1.17 -0.78 12.58
C ASN A 66 0.07 0.01 12.17
N ILE A 67 -0.06 0.74 11.07
CA ILE A 67 1.00 1.61 10.55
C ILE A 67 0.96 2.95 11.27
N GLU A 68 2.12 3.58 11.42
CA GLU A 68 2.20 4.94 11.92
C GLU A 68 1.71 5.94 10.87
N GLY A 69 0.97 6.96 11.33
CA GLY A 69 0.43 8.00 10.45
C GLY A 69 -0.74 7.51 9.60
N SER A 70 -1.51 6.52 10.07
CA SER A 70 -2.68 6.00 9.34
C SER A 70 -3.75 7.06 9.07
N GLU A 71 -3.82 8.12 9.89
CA GLU A 71 -4.75 9.24 9.73
C GLU A 71 -4.54 10.00 8.41
N ARG A 72 -3.31 10.00 7.88
CA ARG A 72 -2.96 10.67 6.61
C ARG A 72 -3.74 10.10 5.42
N PHE A 73 -4.23 8.86 5.53
CA PHE A 73 -4.88 8.13 4.46
C PHE A 73 -6.42 8.11 4.57
N GLU A 74 -7.02 8.58 5.67
CA GLU A 74 -8.48 8.44 5.92
C GLU A 74 -9.36 9.13 4.88
N LYS A 75 -8.87 10.23 4.29
CA LYS A 75 -9.62 10.97 3.25
C LYS A 75 -9.42 10.39 1.85
N ARG A 76 -8.61 9.35 1.71
CA ARG A 76 -8.25 8.73 0.44
C ARG A 76 -8.95 7.39 0.28
N ARG A 77 -8.86 6.84 -0.92
CA ARG A 77 -9.30 5.48 -1.17
C ARG A 77 -8.25 4.53 -0.63
N VAL A 78 -8.59 3.76 0.40
CA VAL A 78 -7.63 2.90 1.10
C VAL A 78 -7.96 1.44 0.84
N LEU A 79 -6.97 0.70 0.37
CA LEU A 79 -7.01 -0.74 0.24
C LEU A 79 -6.05 -1.35 1.27
N ARG A 80 -6.57 -2.06 2.27
CA ARG A 80 -5.76 -2.72 3.29
C ARG A 80 -5.72 -4.23 3.05
N THR A 81 -4.56 -4.85 3.23
CA THR A 81 -4.39 -6.30 3.26
C THR A 81 -3.22 -6.72 4.14
N TYR A 82 -3.12 -8.00 4.44
CA TYR A 82 -2.03 -8.59 5.23
C TYR A 82 -0.83 -8.95 4.34
N THR A 83 0.39 -8.86 4.88
CA THR A 83 1.62 -9.16 4.15
C THR A 83 1.64 -10.61 3.67
N SER A 84 1.19 -11.52 4.52
CA SER A 84 1.09 -12.95 4.21
C SER A 84 0.11 -13.26 3.07
N THR A 85 -1.03 -12.58 3.02
CA THR A 85 -2.02 -12.70 1.95
C THR A 85 -1.49 -12.12 0.64
N PHE A 86 -0.85 -10.95 0.72
CA PHE A 86 -0.28 -10.27 -0.44
C PHE A 86 0.85 -11.07 -1.09
N LEU A 87 1.77 -11.61 -0.30
CA LEU A 87 2.88 -12.42 -0.83
C LEU A 87 2.39 -13.73 -1.47
N LYS A 88 1.30 -14.31 -0.97
CA LYS A 88 0.70 -15.51 -1.56
C LYS A 88 -0.05 -15.20 -2.86
N ASN A 89 -0.84 -14.13 -2.89
CA ASN A 89 -1.67 -13.76 -4.03
C ASN A 89 -1.61 -12.24 -4.28
N PRO A 90 -0.53 -11.73 -4.91
CA PRO A 90 -0.37 -10.29 -5.12
C PRO A 90 -1.37 -9.71 -6.13
N GLU A 91 -1.94 -10.56 -6.99
CA GLU A 91 -2.92 -10.16 -8.01
C GLU A 91 -4.23 -9.65 -7.42
N ILE A 92 -4.58 -10.06 -6.19
CA ILE A 92 -5.80 -9.59 -5.52
C ILE A 92 -5.77 -8.08 -5.33
N VAL A 93 -4.58 -7.51 -5.10
CA VAL A 93 -4.41 -6.07 -4.86
C VAL A 93 -4.60 -5.30 -6.15
N LEU A 94 -4.10 -5.79 -7.29
CA LEU A 94 -4.37 -5.18 -8.59
C LEU A 94 -5.86 -5.22 -8.94
N CYS A 95 -6.52 -6.36 -8.71
CA CYS A 95 -7.96 -6.49 -8.96
C CYS A 95 -8.78 -5.57 -8.04
N ALA A 96 -8.40 -5.48 -6.76
CA ALA A 96 -9.06 -4.58 -5.83
C ALA A 96 -8.77 -3.11 -6.15
N LEU A 97 -7.57 -2.76 -6.62
CA LEU A 97 -7.25 -1.42 -7.09
C LEU A 97 -8.15 -0.99 -8.26
N ASP A 98 -8.44 -1.88 -9.20
CA ASP A 98 -9.36 -1.58 -10.30
C ASP A 98 -10.80 -1.34 -9.80
N LYS A 99 -11.25 -2.12 -8.80
CA LYS A 99 -12.55 -1.88 -8.13
C LYS A 99 -12.58 -0.58 -7.34
N VAL A 100 -11.51 -0.27 -6.62
CA VAL A 100 -11.36 0.97 -5.84
C VAL A 100 -11.34 2.19 -6.77
N ARG A 101 -10.78 2.06 -7.98
CA ARG A 101 -10.78 3.13 -8.99
C ARG A 101 -12.20 3.61 -9.33
N VAL A 102 -13.16 2.68 -9.41
CA VAL A 102 -14.57 2.98 -9.73
C VAL A 102 -15.38 3.42 -8.51
N ALA A 103 -14.86 3.21 -7.29
CA ALA A 103 -15.53 3.56 -6.05
C ALA A 103 -15.41 5.06 -5.70
N PRO A 104 -16.40 5.63 -4.99
CA PRO A 104 -16.33 7.02 -4.53
C PRO A 104 -15.12 7.25 -3.60
N PRO A 105 -14.53 8.46 -3.61
CA PRO A 105 -13.43 8.81 -2.70
C PRO A 105 -13.87 8.67 -1.24
N GLY A 106 -12.98 8.13 -0.39
CA GLY A 106 -13.28 7.77 1.00
C GLY A 106 -13.69 6.31 1.23
N THR A 107 -13.69 5.47 0.18
CA THR A 107 -13.93 4.03 0.32
C THR A 107 -12.70 3.35 0.93
N SER A 108 -12.87 2.66 2.06
CA SER A 108 -11.87 1.79 2.67
C SER A 108 -12.25 0.32 2.47
N ILE A 109 -11.42 -0.45 1.77
CA ILE A 109 -11.61 -1.88 1.56
C ILE A 109 -10.51 -2.64 2.29
N THR A 110 -10.88 -3.68 3.04
CA THR A 110 -9.93 -4.59 3.69
C THR A 110 -10.07 -5.99 3.08
N LEU A 111 -8.96 -6.61 2.71
CA LEU A 111 -8.83 -7.95 2.12
C LEU A 111 -8.19 -8.94 3.08
#